data_AF-A0A948FFK7-F1
#
_entry.id   AF-A0A948FFK7-F1
#
_cell.length_a   1.000
_cell.length_b   1.000
_cell.length_c   1.000
_cell.angle_alpha   90.00
_cell.angle_beta   90.00
_cell.angle_gamma   90.00
#
_symmetry.space_group_name_H-M   'P 1'
#
loop_
_entity.id
_entity.type
_entity.pdbx_description
1 polymer ?
#
loop_
_entity_poly.entity_id
_entity_poly.type
_entity_poly.pdbx_seq_one_letter_code
_entity_poly.pdbx_strand_id
1 'polypeptide(L)'
;MQRKSSYDFYLILATTAVLFVISIICIYSMFYFKMAQVQQLPTVMKEAYLHRMNVIVAPFITALILLLGICVPKRLLPVSWLNRFALVLAALTLITSMIWGVKLGMLLVLSISLILQTGVLGMALGGSKNLYFERKNYWVRVGSSLMHLGLILFVFDLFFFDRQALHLLLFWVTTISTVLGMIFCFYAESMVSLIKRLQLSRP
;
A
#
# COMPACT_ATOMS: atom_id res chain seq x y z
N MET A 1 6.94 -24.07 20.19
CA MET A 1 6.70 -22.64 19.85
C MET A 1 7.23 -22.35 18.43
N GLN A 2 6.49 -22.60 17.35
CA GLN A 2 7.02 -22.41 15.97
C GLN A 2 5.94 -22.17 14.86
N ARG A 3 4.97 -21.26 15.04
CA ARG A 3 3.97 -20.99 13.95
C ARG A 3 3.63 -19.53 13.63
N LYS A 4 4.17 -18.52 14.34
CA LYS A 4 3.88 -17.11 14.03
C LYS A 4 4.72 -16.53 12.87
N SER A 5 5.97 -16.95 12.72
CA SER A 5 6.89 -16.41 11.70
C SER A 5 6.48 -16.73 10.25
N SER A 6 5.76 -17.83 10.03
CA SER A 6 5.41 -18.30 8.68
C SER A 6 4.35 -17.44 7.99
N TYR A 7 3.31 -16.99 8.71
CA TYR A 7 2.20 -16.22 8.12
C TYR A 7 2.64 -14.81 7.67
N ASP A 8 3.47 -14.16 8.48
CA ASP A 8 4.05 -12.84 8.21
C ASP A 8 4.91 -12.88 6.95
N PHE A 9 5.77 -13.90 6.85
CA PHE A 9 6.61 -14.12 5.70
C PHE A 9 5.79 -14.33 4.42
N TYR A 10 4.77 -15.19 4.44
CA TYR A 10 3.92 -15.43 3.27
C TYR A 10 3.16 -14.18 2.83
N LEU A 11 2.67 -13.36 3.77
CA LEU A 11 1.94 -12.13 3.44
C LEU A 11 2.85 -11.08 2.79
N ILE A 12 4.07 -10.93 3.31
CA ILE A 12 5.09 -10.06 2.71
C ILE A 12 5.48 -10.58 1.33
N LEU A 13 5.78 -11.88 1.21
CA LEU A 13 6.15 -12.51 -0.05
C LEU A 13 5.05 -12.35 -1.11
N ALA A 14 3.79 -12.58 -0.74
CA ALA A 14 2.65 -12.39 -1.64
C ALA A 14 2.50 -10.94 -2.08
N THR A 15 2.63 -9.98 -1.16
CA THR A 15 2.55 -8.54 -1.49
C THR A 15 3.68 -8.13 -2.43
N THR A 16 4.90 -8.57 -2.16
CA THR A 16 6.07 -8.29 -3.02
C THR A 16 5.91 -8.93 -4.40
N ALA A 17 5.41 -10.17 -4.48
CA ALA A 17 5.17 -10.83 -5.76
C ALA A 17 4.11 -10.10 -6.60
N VAL A 18 3.00 -9.69 -5.98
CA VAL A 18 1.95 -8.92 -6.67
C VAL A 18 2.48 -7.58 -7.15
N LEU A 19 3.21 -6.84 -6.31
CA LEU A 19 3.83 -5.59 -6.71
C LEU A 19 4.83 -5.77 -7.84
N PHE A 20 5.66 -6.82 -7.79
CA PHE A 20 6.63 -7.12 -8.83
C PHE A 20 5.96 -7.37 -10.19
N VAL A 21 4.87 -8.14 -10.20
CA VAL A 21 4.10 -8.37 -11.43
C VAL A 21 3.46 -7.07 -11.94
N ILE A 22 2.86 -6.26 -11.06
CA ILE A 22 2.33 -4.94 -11.44
C ILE A 22 3.44 -4.07 -12.04
N SER A 23 4.63 -4.04 -11.43
CA SER A 23 5.77 -3.29 -11.96
C SER A 23 6.19 -3.76 -13.35
N ILE A 24 6.27 -5.08 -13.60
CA ILE A 24 6.57 -5.62 -14.93
C ILE A 24 5.51 -5.17 -15.94
N ILE A 25 4.22 -5.29 -15.60
CA ILE A 25 3.13 -4.88 -16.49
C ILE A 25 3.20 -3.38 -16.79
N CYS A 26 3.46 -2.54 -15.80
CA CYS A 26 3.60 -1.09 -15.97
C CYS A 26 4.79 -0.74 -16.87
N ILE A 27 5.96 -1.35 -16.64
CA ILE A 27 7.16 -1.13 -17.46
C ILE A 27 6.89 -1.57 -18.90
N TYR A 28 6.39 -2.78 -19.11
CA TYR A 28 6.02 -3.29 -20.42
C TYR A 28 5.03 -2.37 -21.13
N SER A 29 3.97 -1.95 -20.43
CA SER A 29 2.93 -1.08 -20.99
C SER A 29 3.48 0.27 -21.41
N MET A 30 4.41 0.85 -20.64
CA MET A 30 5.06 2.12 -20.96
C MET A 30 5.91 2.01 -22.23
N PHE A 31 6.73 0.95 -22.35
CA PHE A 31 7.54 0.72 -23.54
C PHE A 31 6.69 0.40 -24.77
N TYR A 32 5.70 -0.48 -24.63
CA TYR A 32 4.80 -0.83 -25.72
C TYR A 32 4.01 0.39 -26.22
N PHE A 33 3.47 1.21 -25.30
CA PHE A 33 2.76 2.43 -25.64
C PHE A 33 3.61 3.40 -26.47
N LYS A 34 4.91 3.50 -26.16
CA LYS A 34 5.87 4.33 -26.90
C LYS A 34 6.29 3.71 -28.23
N MET A 35 6.63 2.42 -28.25
CA MET A 35 7.15 1.72 -29.44
C MET A 35 6.07 1.50 -30.51
N ALA A 36 4.85 1.17 -30.10
CA ALA A 36 3.71 1.01 -31.01
C ALA A 36 3.03 2.35 -31.37
N GLN A 37 3.63 3.49 -30.98
CA GLN A 37 3.11 4.85 -31.21
C GLN A 37 1.62 4.98 -30.88
N VAL A 38 1.15 4.31 -29.81
CA VAL A 38 -0.27 4.26 -29.41
C VAL A 38 -0.85 5.66 -29.16
N GLN A 39 0.03 6.63 -28.91
CA GLN A 39 -0.28 8.06 -28.79
C GLN A 39 -0.88 8.67 -30.07
N GLN A 40 -0.45 8.20 -31.23
CA GLN A 40 -0.84 8.73 -32.55
C GLN A 40 -2.01 7.96 -33.16
N LEU A 41 -2.43 6.86 -32.54
CA LEU A 41 -3.57 6.08 -33.00
C LEU A 41 -4.90 6.82 -32.75
N PRO A 42 -5.94 6.52 -33.57
CA PRO A 42 -7.29 7.03 -33.36
C PRO A 42 -7.80 6.74 -31.96
N THR A 43 -8.63 7.64 -31.41
CA THR A 43 -9.17 7.58 -30.04
C THR A 43 -9.75 6.21 -29.68
N VAL A 44 -10.48 5.59 -30.60
CA VAL A 44 -11.11 4.27 -30.42
C VAL A 44 -10.07 3.16 -30.18
N MET A 45 -8.97 3.15 -30.94
CA MET A 45 -7.90 2.15 -30.81
C MET A 45 -7.10 2.36 -29.52
N LYS A 46 -6.93 3.62 -29.11
CA LYS A 46 -6.28 3.97 -27.85
C LYS A 46 -7.10 3.50 -26.64
N GLU A 47 -8.42 3.69 -26.66
CA GLU A 47 -9.32 3.22 -25.60
C GLU A 47 -9.36 1.70 -25.51
N ALA A 48 -9.39 1.01 -26.65
CA ALA A 48 -9.33 -0.46 -26.69
C ALA A 48 -8.04 -1.01 -26.05
N TYR A 49 -6.90 -0.37 -26.31
CA TYR A 49 -5.63 -0.72 -25.67
C TYR A 49 -5.68 -0.50 -24.15
N LEU A 50 -6.14 0.68 -23.70
CA LEU A 50 -6.26 1.00 -22.28
C LEU A 50 -7.20 0.03 -21.56
N HIS A 51 -8.35 -0.29 -22.15
CA HIS A 51 -9.28 -1.27 -21.60
C HIS A 51 -8.62 -2.64 -21.44
N ARG A 52 -7.87 -3.11 -22.45
CA ARG A 52 -7.16 -4.40 -22.37
C ARG A 52 -6.12 -4.40 -21.26
N MET A 53 -5.34 -3.33 -21.11
CA MET A 53 -4.36 -3.20 -20.02
C MET A 53 -5.05 -3.17 -18.65
N ASN A 54 -6.17 -2.46 -18.52
CA ASN A 54 -6.95 -2.42 -17.28
C ASN A 54 -7.47 -3.80 -16.89
N VAL A 55 -7.99 -4.58 -17.84
CA VAL A 55 -8.46 -5.95 -17.58
C VAL A 55 -7.31 -6.85 -17.10
N ILE A 56 -6.11 -6.71 -17.66
CA ILE A 56 -4.92 -7.48 -17.26
C ILE A 56 -4.47 -7.09 -15.85
N VAL A 57 -4.49 -5.81 -15.51
CA VAL A 57 -4.00 -5.29 -14.22
C VAL A 57 -5.01 -5.46 -13.09
N ALA A 58 -6.32 -5.42 -13.39
CA ALA A 58 -7.41 -5.52 -12.43
C ALA A 58 -7.29 -6.66 -11.39
N PRO A 59 -6.98 -7.93 -11.75
CA PRO A 59 -6.85 -9.00 -10.76
C PRO A 59 -5.69 -8.76 -9.79
N PHE A 60 -4.59 -8.15 -10.24
CA PHE A 60 -3.44 -7.85 -9.40
C PHE A 60 -3.72 -6.69 -8.45
N ILE A 61 -4.41 -5.63 -8.91
CA ILE A 61 -4.89 -4.55 -8.03
C ILE A 61 -5.85 -5.13 -6.99
N THR A 62 -6.76 -6.02 -7.40
CA THR A 62 -7.69 -6.69 -6.49
C THR A 62 -6.95 -7.47 -5.41
N ALA A 63 -5.99 -8.32 -5.82
CA ALA A 63 -5.16 -9.08 -4.90
C ALA A 63 -4.38 -8.15 -3.95
N LEU A 64 -3.86 -7.04 -4.46
CA LEU A 64 -3.12 -6.06 -3.67
C LEU A 64 -4.01 -5.40 -2.60
N ILE A 65 -5.23 -4.99 -2.96
CA ILE A 65 -6.20 -4.40 -2.00
C ILE A 65 -6.55 -5.41 -0.91
N LEU A 66 -6.80 -6.67 -1.27
CA LEU A 66 -7.11 -7.72 -0.31
C LEU A 66 -5.92 -7.99 0.64
N LEU A 67 -4.70 -8.06 0.11
CA LEU A 67 -3.49 -8.21 0.92
C LEU A 67 -3.31 -7.04 1.88
N LEU A 68 -3.44 -5.80 1.40
CA LEU A 68 -3.36 -4.59 2.24
C LEU A 68 -4.42 -4.56 3.33
N GLY A 69 -5.65 -4.93 3.00
CA GLY A 69 -6.76 -5.02 3.95
C GLY A 69 -6.50 -5.99 5.11
N ILE A 70 -5.65 -7.00 4.90
CA ILE A 70 -5.21 -7.94 5.94
C ILE A 70 -3.93 -7.44 6.66
N CYS A 71 -3.02 -6.79 5.93
CA CYS A 71 -1.74 -6.29 6.46
C CYS A 71 -1.91 -5.21 7.53
N VAL A 72 -2.87 -4.29 7.37
CA VAL A 72 -3.05 -3.13 8.27
C VAL A 72 -3.63 -3.54 9.65
N PRO A 73 -4.75 -4.27 9.74
CA PRO A 73 -5.38 -4.56 11.04
C PRO A 73 -4.52 -5.47 11.91
N LYS A 74 -3.65 -6.28 11.30
CA LYS A 74 -2.69 -7.13 11.99
C LYS A 74 -1.72 -6.36 12.89
N ARG A 75 -1.42 -5.10 12.56
CA ARG A 75 -0.54 -4.22 13.35
C ARG A 75 -1.23 -3.68 14.61
N LEU A 76 -2.56 -3.66 14.59
CA LEU A 76 -3.42 -3.11 15.64
C LEU A 76 -3.98 -4.20 16.56
N LEU A 77 -4.33 -5.37 16.00
CA LEU A 77 -5.14 -6.37 16.68
C LEU A 77 -4.40 -7.71 16.83
N PRO A 78 -4.62 -8.43 17.95
CA PRO A 78 -4.17 -9.81 18.09
C PRO A 78 -4.87 -10.73 17.09
N VAL A 79 -4.22 -11.82 16.69
CA VAL A 79 -4.67 -12.76 15.64
C VAL A 79 -6.11 -13.26 15.83
N SER A 80 -6.57 -13.44 17.07
CA SER A 80 -7.94 -13.86 17.38
C SER A 80 -9.01 -12.84 16.96
N TRP A 81 -8.70 -11.55 17.06
CA TRP A 81 -9.57 -10.46 16.60
C TRP A 81 -9.39 -10.16 15.12
N LEU A 82 -8.21 -10.43 14.57
CA LEU A 82 -7.90 -10.22 13.15
C LEU A 82 -8.87 -10.98 12.24
N ASN A 83 -9.15 -12.26 12.53
CA ASN A 83 -10.08 -13.05 11.73
C ASN A 83 -11.50 -12.49 11.76
N ARG A 84 -11.97 -12.01 12.92
CA ARG A 84 -13.29 -11.39 13.04
C ARG A 84 -13.37 -10.09 12.25
N PHE A 85 -12.35 -9.25 12.38
CA PHE A 85 -12.27 -7.99 11.63
C PHE A 85 -12.22 -8.24 10.12
N ALA A 86 -11.36 -9.17 9.67
CA ALA A 86 -11.25 -9.55 8.27
C ALA A 86 -12.57 -10.10 7.72
N LEU A 87 -13.30 -10.91 8.50
CA LEU A 87 -14.60 -11.44 8.10
C LEU A 87 -15.66 -10.33 7.99
N VAL A 88 -15.70 -9.39 8.94
CA VAL A 88 -16.60 -8.22 8.88
C VAL A 88 -16.26 -7.34 7.68
N LEU A 89 -14.98 -7.06 7.45
CA LEU A 89 -14.52 -6.27 6.31
C LEU A 89 -14.89 -6.96 4.99
N ALA A 90 -14.66 -8.27 4.88
CA ALA A 90 -15.03 -9.05 3.71
C ALA A 90 -16.55 -9.07 3.47
N ALA A 91 -17.36 -9.23 4.52
CA ALA A 91 -18.81 -9.20 4.43
C ALA A 91 -19.30 -7.82 3.96
N LEU A 92 -18.79 -6.73 4.54
CA LEU A 92 -19.09 -5.37 4.12
C LEU A 92 -18.72 -5.14 2.65
N THR A 93 -17.55 -5.63 2.24
CA THR A 93 -17.08 -5.52 0.85
C THR A 93 -17.99 -6.28 -0.09
N LEU A 94 -18.41 -7.49 0.28
CA LEU A 94 -19.26 -8.34 -0.54
C LEU A 94 -20.66 -7.74 -0.69
N ILE A 95 -21.26 -7.27 0.41
CA ILE A 95 -22.57 -6.59 0.39
C ILE A 95 -22.51 -5.32 -0.46
N THR A 96 -21.52 -4.47 -0.25
CA THR A 96 -21.38 -3.23 -1.03
C THR A 96 -21.05 -3.50 -2.50
N SER A 97 -20.26 -4.53 -2.79
CA SER A 97 -19.98 -4.98 -4.16
C SER A 97 -21.23 -5.49 -4.87
N MET A 98 -22.13 -6.19 -4.16
CA MET A 98 -23.39 -6.68 -4.72
C MET A 98 -24.40 -5.55 -4.99
N ILE A 99 -24.46 -4.53 -4.14
CA ILE A 99 -25.46 -3.45 -4.24
C ILE A 99 -24.99 -2.35 -5.19
N TRP A 100 -23.73 -1.92 -5.09
CA TRP A 100 -23.20 -0.73 -5.76
C TRP A 100 -22.03 -1.03 -6.72
N GLY A 101 -21.67 -2.30 -6.88
CA GLY A 101 -20.62 -2.75 -7.78
C GLY A 101 -19.24 -2.86 -7.13
N VAL A 102 -18.39 -3.69 -7.75
CA VAL A 102 -17.06 -4.06 -7.26
C VAL A 102 -16.17 -2.84 -6.99
N LYS A 103 -16.23 -1.82 -7.87
CA LYS A 103 -15.44 -0.59 -7.74
C LYS A 103 -15.67 0.10 -6.38
N LEU A 104 -16.93 0.21 -5.95
CA LEU A 104 -17.27 0.86 -4.69
C LEU A 104 -16.90 0.01 -3.47
N GLY A 105 -17.09 -1.30 -3.54
CA GLY A 105 -16.65 -2.21 -2.48
C GLY A 105 -15.13 -2.14 -2.24
N MET A 106 -14.35 -2.11 -3.32
CA MET A 106 -12.90 -1.92 -3.24
C MET A 106 -12.50 -0.57 -2.66
N LEU A 107 -13.16 0.51 -3.10
CA LEU A 107 -12.89 1.86 -2.62
C LEU A 107 -13.20 1.98 -1.12
N LEU A 108 -14.27 1.32 -0.66
CA LEU A 108 -14.62 1.23 0.76
C LEU A 108 -13.52 0.54 1.57
N VAL A 109 -13.07 -0.65 1.16
CA VAL A 109 -11.98 -1.38 1.82
C VAL A 109 -10.72 -0.53 1.91
N LEU A 110 -10.38 0.10 0.80
CA LEU A 110 -9.18 0.92 0.70
C LEU A 110 -9.27 2.16 1.59
N SER A 111 -10.45 2.77 1.69
CA SER A 111 -10.71 3.93 2.55
C SER A 111 -10.61 3.55 4.03
N ILE A 112 -11.21 2.43 4.43
CA ILE A 112 -11.07 1.91 5.81
C ILE A 112 -9.60 1.60 6.12
N SER A 113 -8.90 0.93 5.19
CA SER A 113 -7.48 0.62 5.35
C SER A 113 -6.62 1.87 5.46
N LEU A 114 -6.92 2.92 4.69
CA LEU A 114 -6.25 4.21 4.75
C LEU A 114 -6.43 4.87 6.11
N ILE A 115 -7.65 4.92 6.63
CA ILE A 115 -7.98 5.49 7.96
C ILE A 115 -7.26 4.72 9.08
N LEU A 116 -7.28 3.39 9.01
CA LEU A 116 -6.57 2.57 9.99
C LEU A 116 -5.06 2.80 9.91
N GLN A 117 -4.50 2.88 8.70
CA GLN A 117 -3.06 3.04 8.50
C GLN A 117 -2.56 4.43 8.91
N THR A 118 -3.33 5.50 8.70
CA THR A 118 -3.02 6.82 9.28
C THR A 118 -3.10 6.81 10.79
N GLY A 119 -4.08 6.12 11.39
CA GLY A 119 -4.14 5.89 12.83
C GLY A 119 -2.89 5.16 13.38
N VAL A 120 -2.46 4.09 12.71
CA VAL A 120 -1.22 3.36 13.05
C VAL A 120 0.00 4.26 12.94
N LEU A 121 0.10 5.08 11.89
CA LEU A 121 1.19 6.02 11.73
C LEU A 121 1.21 7.06 12.86
N GLY A 122 0.05 7.62 13.22
CA GLY A 122 -0.07 8.56 14.34
C GLY A 122 0.41 7.95 15.65
N MET A 123 0.01 6.71 15.94
CA MET A 123 0.49 5.98 17.13
C MET A 123 1.98 5.63 17.07
N ALA A 124 2.49 5.30 15.88
CA ALA A 124 3.91 5.00 15.68
C ALA A 124 4.77 6.26 15.91
N LEU A 125 4.32 7.43 15.43
CA LEU A 125 4.96 8.73 15.68
C LEU A 125 4.86 9.15 17.15
N GLY A 126 3.73 8.85 17.81
CA GLY A 126 3.55 9.07 19.24
C GLY A 126 4.37 8.12 20.14
N GLY A 127 5.17 7.22 19.56
CA GLY A 127 6.02 6.31 20.30
C GLY A 127 5.27 5.23 21.09
N SER A 128 3.99 5.00 20.80
CA SER A 128 3.14 4.08 21.55
C SER A 128 3.74 2.67 21.59
N LYS A 129 3.76 2.06 22.79
CA LYS A 129 4.22 0.68 23.01
C LYS A 129 3.12 -0.36 22.69
N ASN A 130 1.89 0.09 22.45
CA ASN A 130 0.73 -0.80 22.23
C ASN A 130 0.64 -1.36 20.79
N LEU A 131 1.57 -1.02 19.91
CA LEU A 131 1.61 -1.56 18.55
C LEU A 131 2.39 -2.88 18.52
N TYR A 132 1.79 -3.91 17.94
CA TYR A 132 2.42 -5.22 17.77
C TYR A 132 3.41 -5.19 16.60
N PHE A 133 4.65 -4.77 16.87
CA PHE A 133 5.75 -4.85 15.91
C PHE A 133 6.77 -5.93 16.28
N GLU A 134 7.25 -6.67 15.28
CA GLU A 134 8.22 -7.74 15.45
C GLU A 134 9.63 -7.23 15.78
N ARG A 135 9.96 -5.97 15.41
CA ARG A 135 11.22 -5.29 15.78
C ARG A 135 10.98 -4.10 16.72
N LYS A 136 11.83 -3.98 17.76
CA LYS A 136 11.73 -2.96 18.83
C LYS A 136 12.17 -1.53 18.43
N ASN A 137 12.86 -1.35 17.30
CA ASN A 137 13.40 -0.04 16.91
C ASN A 137 12.32 0.91 16.42
N TYR A 138 12.19 2.08 17.07
CA TYR A 138 11.20 3.13 16.76
C TYR A 138 11.19 3.50 15.26
N TRP A 139 12.35 3.76 14.66
CA TRP A 139 12.47 4.16 13.25
C TRP A 139 12.01 3.10 12.27
N VAL A 140 12.23 1.82 12.58
CA VAL A 140 11.72 0.71 11.75
C VAL A 140 10.19 0.67 11.79
N ARG A 141 9.57 0.96 12.94
CA ARG A 141 8.10 1.02 13.08
C ARG A 141 7.50 2.16 12.25
N VAL A 142 8.09 3.35 12.36
CA VAL A 142 7.68 4.52 11.58
C VAL A 142 7.87 4.27 10.09
N GLY A 143 9.04 3.77 9.68
CA GLY A 143 9.35 3.45 8.28
C GLY A 143 8.39 2.44 7.68
N SER A 144 8.13 1.34 8.39
CA SER A 144 7.20 0.30 7.93
C SER A 144 5.77 0.82 7.82
N SER A 145 5.38 1.75 8.70
CA SER A 145 4.06 2.42 8.63
C SER A 145 3.98 3.39 7.46
N LEU A 146 5.04 4.14 7.17
CA LEU A 146 5.13 5.01 6.00
C LEU A 146 5.03 4.19 4.70
N MET A 147 5.77 3.09 4.59
CA MET A 147 5.72 2.25 3.38
C MET A 147 4.32 1.71 3.12
N HIS A 148 3.61 1.23 4.15
CA HIS A 148 2.23 0.77 4.00
C HIS A 148 1.27 1.90 3.64
N LEU A 149 1.43 3.08 4.23
CA LEU A 149 0.64 4.25 3.86
C LEU A 149 0.86 4.63 2.40
N GLY A 150 2.12 4.71 1.97
CA GLY A 150 2.48 5.01 0.59
C GLY A 150 1.88 3.99 -0.39
N LEU A 151 1.93 2.69 -0.07
CA LEU A 151 1.34 1.65 -0.91
C LEU A 151 -0.20 1.76 -0.98
N ILE A 152 -0.88 2.05 0.13
CA ILE A 152 -2.34 2.28 0.11
C ILE A 152 -2.69 3.52 -0.72
N LEU A 153 -1.93 4.61 -0.55
CA LEU A 153 -2.13 5.83 -1.33
C LEU A 153 -1.84 5.62 -2.83
N PHE A 154 -0.86 4.78 -3.17
CA PHE A 154 -0.58 4.37 -4.54
C PHE A 154 -1.78 3.66 -5.16
N VAL A 155 -2.38 2.70 -4.45
CA VAL A 155 -3.55 1.99 -4.95
C VAL A 155 -4.76 2.94 -5.01
N PHE A 156 -4.88 3.86 -4.06
CA PHE A 156 -5.94 4.86 -4.03
C PHE A 156 -5.84 5.80 -5.23
N ASP A 157 -4.63 6.22 -5.57
CA ASP A 157 -4.33 7.04 -6.74
C ASP A 157 -4.84 6.42 -8.05
N LEU A 158 -4.69 5.10 -8.23
CA LEU A 158 -5.20 4.39 -9.42
C LEU A 158 -6.73 4.50 -9.58
N PHE A 159 -7.50 4.68 -8.49
CA PHE A 159 -8.95 4.87 -8.56
C PHE A 159 -9.35 6.30 -8.94
N PHE A 160 -8.49 7.28 -8.69
CA PHE A 160 -8.76 8.71 -8.90
C PHE A 160 -8.05 9.29 -10.14
N PHE A 161 -7.59 8.43 -11.05
CA PHE A 161 -6.91 8.83 -12.28
C PHE A 161 -7.69 9.85 -13.12
N ASP A 162 -9.04 9.79 -13.11
CA ASP A 162 -9.90 10.74 -13.82
C ASP A 162 -9.74 12.20 -13.33
N ARG A 163 -9.21 12.41 -12.12
CA ARG A 163 -9.02 13.74 -11.51
C ARG A 163 -7.53 14.11 -11.48
N GLN A 164 -7.05 14.69 -12.57
CA GLN A 164 -5.62 15.03 -12.79
C GLN A 164 -4.94 15.75 -11.60
N ALA A 165 -5.61 16.72 -10.97
CA ALA A 165 -5.04 17.45 -9.85
C ALA A 165 -4.85 16.60 -8.58
N LEU A 166 -5.81 15.70 -8.29
CA LEU A 166 -5.70 14.77 -7.17
C LEU A 166 -4.69 13.66 -7.45
N HIS A 167 -4.65 13.18 -8.69
CA HIS A 167 -3.68 12.18 -9.12
C HIS A 167 -2.24 12.65 -8.91
N LEU A 168 -1.91 13.87 -9.36
CA LEU A 168 -0.57 14.42 -9.20
C LEU A 168 -0.18 14.57 -7.72
N LEU A 169 -1.11 15.05 -6.88
CA LEU A 169 -0.88 15.19 -5.45
C LEU A 169 -0.64 13.83 -4.79
N LEU A 170 -1.53 12.86 -5.04
CA LEU A 170 -1.43 11.52 -4.49
C LEU A 170 -0.15 10.82 -4.93
N PHE A 171 0.27 10.98 -6.19
CA PHE A 171 1.53 10.46 -6.71
C PHE A 171 2.74 10.98 -5.92
N TRP A 172 2.83 12.29 -5.69
CA TRP A 172 3.94 12.88 -4.93
C TRP A 172 3.94 12.46 -3.47
N VAL A 173 2.78 12.48 -2.81
CA VAL A 173 2.65 12.06 -1.41
C VAL A 173 3.03 10.59 -1.26
N THR A 174 2.56 9.74 -2.18
CA THR A 174 2.90 8.31 -2.25
C THR A 174 4.40 8.10 -2.43
N THR A 175 5.02 8.82 -3.37
CA THR A 175 6.44 8.69 -3.66
C THR A 175 7.29 9.10 -2.46
N ILE A 176 6.99 10.25 -1.85
CA ILE A 176 7.69 10.72 -0.66
C ILE A 176 7.50 9.75 0.51
N SER A 177 6.27 9.27 0.72
CA SER A 177 5.94 8.34 1.80
C SER A 177 6.64 6.98 1.64
N THR A 178 6.70 6.44 0.43
CA THR A 178 7.40 5.18 0.17
C THR A 178 8.92 5.33 0.31
N VAL A 179 9.50 6.39 -0.24
CA VAL A 179 10.95 6.67 -0.17
C VAL A 179 11.40 6.90 1.27
N LEU A 180 10.73 7.78 2.02
CA LEU A 180 11.04 8.00 3.44
C LEU A 180 10.82 6.73 4.26
N GLY A 181 9.78 5.96 3.95
CA GLY A 181 9.53 4.66 4.56
C GLY A 181 10.70 3.69 4.37
N MET A 182 11.23 3.59 3.14
CA MET A 182 12.41 2.78 2.84
C MET A 182 13.65 3.27 3.59
N ILE A 183 13.90 4.58 3.60
CA ILE A 183 15.04 5.17 4.31
C ILE A 183 14.99 4.81 5.80
N PHE A 184 13.82 4.98 6.45
CA PHE A 184 13.68 4.66 7.87
C PHE A 184 13.74 3.16 8.17
N CYS A 185 13.32 2.30 7.25
CA CYS A 185 13.45 0.86 7.41
C CYS A 185 14.90 0.36 7.26
N PHE A 186 15.60 0.79 6.20
CA PHE A 186 16.95 0.29 5.88
C PHE A 186 18.06 1.00 6.65
N TYR A 187 17.93 2.31 6.88
CA TYR A 187 18.93 3.12 7.56
C TYR A 187 18.55 3.44 9.01
N ALA A 188 17.70 2.62 9.64
CA ALA A 188 17.24 2.83 11.01
C ALA A 188 18.40 3.04 12.00
N GLU A 189 19.46 2.25 11.89
CA GLU A 189 20.64 2.33 12.77
C GLU A 189 21.47 3.59 12.49
N SER A 190 21.62 3.96 11.21
CA SER A 190 22.27 5.21 10.80
C SER A 190 21.46 6.46 11.23
N MET A 191 20.14 6.39 11.25
CA MET A 191 19.28 7.46 11.75
C MET A 191 19.42 7.65 13.26
N VAL A 192 19.48 6.55 14.01
CA VAL A 192 19.74 6.61 15.46
C VAL A 192 21.11 7.22 15.76
N SER A 193 22.15 6.84 15.00
CA SER A 193 23.50 7.39 15.20
C SER A 193 23.60 8.86 14.79
N LEU A 194 22.93 9.28 13.72
CA LEU A 194 22.88 10.67 13.27
C LEU A 194 22.17 11.58 14.29
N ILE A 195 21.04 11.14 14.84
CA ILE A 195 20.32 11.90 15.88
C ILE A 195 21.14 12.00 17.16
N LYS A 196 21.80 10.91 17.58
CA LYS A 196 22.71 10.95 18.73
C LYS A 196 23.84 11.97 18.51
N ARG A 197 24.44 12.02 17.32
CA ARG A 197 25.46 13.04 16.97
C ARG A 197 24.90 14.46 17.02
N LEU A 198 23.72 14.69 16.44
CA LEU A 198 23.05 16.00 16.47
C LEU A 198 22.68 16.46 17.89
N GLN A 199 22.33 15.54 18.79
CA GLN A 199 22.08 15.85 20.20
C GLN A 199 23.37 16.18 20.96
N LEU A 200 24.47 15.50 20.65
CA LEU A 200 25.78 15.77 21.24
C LEU A 200 26.45 17.06 20.71
N SER A 201 26.00 17.57 19.56
CA SER A 201 26.48 18.83 18.96
C SER A 201 25.63 20.06 19.30
N ARG A 202 24.57 19.92 20.11
CA ARG A 202 23.89 21.08 20.72
C ARG A 202 24.66 21.49 21.99
N PRO A 203 25.17 22.73 22.08
CA PRO A 203 25.89 23.22 23.25
C PRO A 203 24.99 23.28 24.50
#